data_AF-A0A5D4XRH4-F1
#
_entry.id   AF-A0A5D4XRH4-F1
#
_cell.length_a   1.000
_cell.length_b   1.000
_cell.length_c   1.000
_cell.angle_alpha   90.00
_cell.angle_beta   90.00
_cell.angle_gamma   90.00
#
_symmetry.space_group_name_H-M   'P 1'
#
loop_
_entity.id
_entity.type
_entity.pdbx_description
1 polymer ?
#
loop_
_entity_poly.entity_id
_entity_poly.type
_entity_poly.pdbx_seq_one_letter_code
_entity_poly.pdbx_strand_id
1 'polypeptide(L)'
;MIAARRLAVCLAIALLPALGHACDQAPALEGVLSIPQCNPASEECVPGTRAAYEAIQALEIPDVFTIGVQTSPWRMYDAEGRILTIAEVAAAVRAGKPASDRRVHLAGSWTAARPDGSGDTLAHRLSVALEGVPVDGSDGFLWLSPSGAMRTTRQAFSVWRSGPYSVARGEDVLMPLVPGAMAQFEDQFAGDNNAAGVVQAGIGFDVFMLCHERALAAFERAARMGSAIGAYNAGLIHAEKGDSVSAKPWLQLAARLGEAKAVDALERLQ
;
A
#
# COMPACT_ATOMS: atom_id res chain seq x y z
N MET A 1 50.14 11.28 -48.12
CA MET A 1 49.22 12.12 -47.32
C MET A 1 47.94 11.34 -47.09
N ILE A 2 47.80 10.68 -45.94
CA ILE A 2 46.64 9.85 -45.62
C ILE A 2 45.73 10.69 -44.73
N ALA A 3 44.55 11.03 -45.26
CA ALA A 3 43.58 11.89 -44.60
C ALA A 3 42.89 11.13 -43.47
N ALA A 4 43.11 11.58 -42.23
CA ALA A 4 42.39 11.08 -41.05
C ALA A 4 40.93 11.55 -41.08
N ARG A 5 40.00 10.63 -41.38
CA ARG A 5 38.56 10.85 -41.19
C ARG A 5 38.27 10.87 -39.69
N ARG A 6 37.91 12.04 -39.16
CA ARG A 6 37.36 12.19 -37.81
C ARG A 6 35.98 11.52 -37.78
N LEU A 7 35.88 10.40 -37.05
CA LEU A 7 34.61 9.78 -36.73
C LEU A 7 33.92 10.67 -35.70
N ALA A 8 32.91 11.42 -36.12
CA ALA A 8 32.01 12.11 -35.20
C ALA A 8 31.13 11.06 -34.53
N VAL A 9 31.41 10.75 -33.26
CA VAL A 9 30.52 9.96 -32.41
C VAL A 9 29.33 10.84 -32.07
N CYS A 10 28.25 10.73 -32.84
CA CYS A 10 26.95 11.26 -32.44
C CYS A 10 26.46 10.46 -31.24
N LEU A 11 26.62 11.02 -30.05
CA LEU A 11 26.00 10.54 -28.83
C LEU A 11 24.48 10.75 -28.98
N ALA A 12 23.77 9.71 -29.44
CA ALA A 12 22.32 9.69 -29.41
C ALA A 12 21.87 9.64 -27.94
N ILE A 13 21.61 10.81 -27.35
CA ILE A 13 20.88 10.92 -26.10
C ILE A 13 19.50 10.33 -26.38
N ALA A 14 19.30 9.09 -25.95
CA ALA A 14 17.99 8.47 -25.96
C ALA A 14 17.07 9.34 -25.08
N LEU A 15 16.12 10.03 -25.70
CA LEU A 15 14.95 10.56 -25.03
C LEU A 15 14.17 9.36 -24.48
N LEU A 16 14.51 8.95 -23.26
CA LEU A 16 13.67 8.05 -22.48
C LEU A 16 12.30 8.75 -22.33
N PRO A 17 11.19 8.12 -22.72
CA PRO A 17 9.87 8.70 -22.53
C PRO A 17 9.63 8.92 -21.03
N ALA A 18 8.78 9.90 -20.75
CA ALA A 18 8.40 10.45 -19.46
C ALA A 18 7.78 9.47 -18.43
N LEU A 19 8.22 8.22 -18.36
CA LEU A 19 7.80 7.22 -17.38
C LEU A 19 8.20 7.57 -15.94
N GLY A 20 9.08 8.56 -15.76
CA GLY A 20 9.53 9.03 -14.44
C GLY A 20 8.55 9.92 -13.67
N HIS A 21 7.47 10.42 -14.29
CA HIS A 21 6.58 11.40 -13.66
C HIS A 21 5.34 10.80 -12.99
N ALA A 22 5.08 9.50 -13.13
CA ALA A 22 3.86 8.89 -12.58
C ALA A 22 3.90 8.70 -11.06
N CYS A 23 5.09 8.77 -10.47
CA CYS A 23 5.33 8.52 -9.05
C CYS A 23 6.26 9.61 -8.47
N ASP A 24 6.00 10.90 -8.78
CA ASP A 24 6.82 12.02 -8.28
C ASP A 24 6.97 11.90 -6.76
N GLN A 25 8.20 11.60 -6.34
CA GLN A 25 8.50 11.07 -5.03
C GLN A 25 8.33 12.11 -3.94
N ALA A 26 7.79 11.62 -2.82
CA ALA A 26 7.88 12.20 -1.49
C ALA A 26 9.26 12.84 -1.23
N PRO A 27 9.38 14.15 -0.96
CA PRO A 27 10.67 14.80 -0.68
C PRO A 27 11.39 14.30 0.60
N ALA A 28 10.89 13.24 1.24
CA ALA A 28 11.34 12.73 2.53
C ALA A 28 12.00 11.33 2.48
N LEU A 29 12.20 10.74 1.29
CA LEU A 29 12.86 9.43 1.12
C LEU A 29 14.30 9.58 0.68
N GLU A 30 15.20 8.80 1.28
CA GLU A 30 16.64 8.87 0.98
C GLU A 30 17.29 7.48 0.99
N GLY A 31 18.39 7.33 0.23
CA GLY A 31 19.21 6.13 0.26
C GLY A 31 18.63 4.89 -0.43
N VAL A 32 19.37 3.79 -0.29
CA VAL A 32 19.07 2.49 -0.90
C VAL A 32 19.09 1.42 0.18
N LEU A 33 18.09 0.55 0.20
CA LEU A 33 18.03 -0.60 1.10
C LEU A 33 18.01 -1.90 0.31
N SER A 34 18.95 -2.79 0.60
CA SER A 34 18.88 -4.17 0.11
C SER A 34 18.03 -4.99 1.08
N ILE A 35 16.92 -5.51 0.59
CA ILE A 35 15.96 -6.26 1.40
C ILE A 35 16.36 -7.74 1.38
N PRO A 36 16.63 -8.35 2.55
CA PRO A 36 16.89 -9.78 2.63
C PRO A 36 15.74 -10.59 2.03
N GLN A 37 16.10 -11.57 1.22
CA GLN A 37 15.17 -12.44 0.50
C GLN A 37 15.59 -13.88 0.69
N CYS A 38 14.62 -14.75 0.90
CA CYS A 38 14.82 -16.18 1.03
C CYS A 38 14.28 -16.88 -0.22
N ASN A 39 14.95 -17.94 -0.67
CA ASN A 39 14.48 -18.70 -1.84
C ASN A 39 13.17 -19.42 -1.49
N PRO A 40 12.01 -19.08 -2.08
CA PRO A 40 10.73 -19.67 -1.69
C PRO A 40 10.65 -21.20 -1.88
N ALA A 41 11.59 -21.80 -2.62
CA ALA A 41 11.70 -23.26 -2.75
C ALA A 41 12.42 -23.95 -1.57
N SER A 42 13.01 -23.20 -0.63
CA SER A 42 13.68 -23.75 0.55
C SER A 42 12.73 -23.86 1.75
N GLU A 43 12.85 -24.94 2.53
CA GLU A 43 12.05 -25.19 3.74
C GLU A 43 12.39 -24.24 4.91
N GLU A 44 13.54 -23.57 4.83
CA GLU A 44 13.99 -22.56 5.80
C GLU A 44 13.32 -21.19 5.57
N CYS A 45 12.60 -21.05 4.46
CA CYS A 45 11.95 -19.80 4.07
C CYS A 45 10.47 -19.79 4.47
N VAL A 46 10.00 -18.61 4.86
CA VAL A 46 8.62 -18.33 5.21
C VAL A 46 8.06 -17.32 4.20
N PRO A 47 6.90 -17.59 3.57
CA PRO A 47 6.23 -16.61 2.72
C PRO A 47 5.99 -15.30 3.49
N GLY A 48 6.23 -14.16 2.85
CA GLY A 48 6.09 -12.85 3.50
C GLY A 48 4.70 -12.59 4.10
N THR A 49 3.65 -13.11 3.47
CA THR A 49 2.28 -13.07 4.00
C THR A 49 2.15 -13.79 5.35
N ARG A 50 2.73 -14.99 5.47
CA ARG A 50 2.74 -15.77 6.71
C ARG A 50 3.60 -15.11 7.77
N ALA A 51 4.81 -14.67 7.41
CA ALA A 51 5.70 -13.98 8.34
C ALA A 51 5.06 -12.70 8.90
N ALA A 52 4.40 -11.89 8.05
CA ALA A 52 3.67 -10.70 8.48
C ALA A 52 2.49 -11.04 9.40
N TYR A 53 1.70 -12.07 9.07
CA TYR A 53 0.60 -12.51 9.92
C TYR A 53 1.10 -12.98 11.30
N GLU A 54 2.10 -13.85 11.33
CA GLU A 54 2.69 -14.35 12.58
C GLU A 54 3.28 -13.21 13.43
N ALA A 55 3.99 -12.27 12.80
CA ALA A 55 4.55 -11.12 13.50
C ALA A 55 3.47 -10.17 14.05
N ILE A 56 2.37 -9.96 13.31
CA ILE A 56 1.23 -9.17 13.80
C ILE A 56 0.55 -9.85 14.99
N GLN A 57 0.41 -11.18 14.96
CA GLN A 57 -0.14 -11.93 16.09
C GLN A 57 0.75 -11.88 17.33
N ALA A 58 2.06 -11.66 17.16
CA ALA A 58 3.02 -11.48 18.23
C ALA A 58 3.12 -10.02 18.73
N LEU A 59 2.41 -9.06 18.10
CA LEU A 59 2.41 -7.67 18.55
C LEU A 59 1.68 -7.54 19.90
N GLU A 60 2.44 -7.34 20.96
CA GLU A 60 1.90 -7.03 22.28
C GLU A 60 2.44 -5.68 22.76
N ILE A 61 1.52 -4.72 22.92
CA ILE A 61 1.81 -3.41 23.52
C ILE A 61 0.88 -3.26 24.72
N PRO A 62 1.40 -3.30 25.96
CA PRO A 62 0.56 -3.21 27.15
C PRO A 62 -0.30 -1.94 27.15
N ASP A 63 -1.59 -2.09 27.51
CA ASP A 63 -2.58 -1.01 27.61
C ASP A 63 -2.86 -0.25 26.30
N VAL A 64 -2.62 -0.89 25.15
CA VAL A 64 -2.81 -0.33 23.81
C VAL A 64 -3.60 -1.29 22.92
N PHE A 65 -4.61 -0.73 22.25
CA PHE A 65 -5.34 -1.46 21.23
C PHE A 65 -4.62 -1.34 19.89
N THR A 66 -4.00 -2.43 19.46
CA THR A 66 -3.18 -2.47 18.24
C THR A 66 -3.99 -2.98 17.06
N ILE A 67 -3.87 -2.29 15.93
CA ILE A 67 -4.46 -2.69 14.65
C ILE A 67 -3.33 -2.89 13.64
N GLY A 68 -3.08 -4.14 13.28
CA GLY A 68 -2.20 -4.49 12.16
C GLY A 68 -2.94 -4.31 10.84
N VAL A 69 -2.46 -3.41 9.97
CA VAL A 69 -3.14 -3.11 8.71
C VAL A 69 -2.14 -2.75 7.61
N GLN A 70 -2.41 -3.19 6.38
CA GLN A 70 -1.62 -2.76 5.22
C GLN A 70 -1.99 -1.33 4.85
N THR A 71 -1.00 -0.45 4.76
CA THR A 71 -1.24 0.99 4.63
C THR A 71 -0.24 1.66 3.71
N SER A 72 -0.74 2.66 3.01
CA SER A 72 0.06 3.75 2.43
C SER A 72 -0.09 4.99 3.35
N PRO A 73 0.60 6.10 3.08
CA PRO A 73 0.34 7.36 3.78
C PRO A 73 -1.12 7.85 3.69
N TRP A 74 -1.85 7.41 2.66
CA TRP A 74 -3.18 7.90 2.34
C TRP A 74 -4.29 6.97 2.78
N ARG A 75 -4.05 5.65 2.78
CA ARG A 75 -5.11 4.62 2.81
C ARG A 75 -4.74 3.41 3.64
N MET A 76 -5.78 2.70 4.07
CA MET A 76 -5.73 1.42 4.77
C MET A 76 -6.45 0.37 3.91
N TYR A 77 -6.00 -0.88 3.95
CA TYR A 77 -6.58 -1.96 3.18
C TYR A 77 -7.01 -3.13 4.08
N ASP A 78 -8.19 -3.70 3.80
CA ASP A 78 -8.61 -4.96 4.43
C ASP A 78 -7.92 -6.18 3.79
N ALA A 79 -8.20 -7.37 4.34
CA ALA A 79 -7.58 -8.62 3.90
C ALA A 79 -7.94 -8.99 2.44
N GLU A 80 -9.11 -8.54 1.96
CA GLU A 80 -9.55 -8.74 0.58
C GLU A 80 -9.01 -7.67 -0.38
N GLY A 81 -8.39 -6.62 0.14
CA GLY A 81 -7.78 -5.54 -0.62
C GLY A 81 -8.71 -4.35 -0.91
N ARG A 82 -9.81 -4.21 -0.17
CA ARG A 82 -10.65 -3.00 -0.23
C ARG A 82 -10.02 -1.89 0.59
N ILE A 83 -10.17 -0.66 0.12
CA ILE A 83 -9.85 0.51 0.94
C ILE A 83 -10.79 0.55 2.14
N LEU A 84 -10.21 0.61 3.33
CA LEU A 84 -10.88 0.86 4.61
C LEU A 84 -10.93 2.35 4.87
N THR A 85 -12.14 2.89 5.03
CA THR A 85 -12.33 4.28 5.42
C THR A 85 -12.01 4.52 6.90
N ILE A 86 -11.66 5.75 7.26
CA ILE A 86 -11.45 6.16 8.66
C ILE A 86 -12.69 5.85 9.52
N ALA A 87 -13.90 6.05 8.98
CA ALA A 87 -15.14 5.77 9.69
C ALA A 87 -15.31 4.28 10.02
N GLU A 88 -14.98 3.39 9.08
CA GLU A 88 -15.03 1.94 9.30
C GLU A 88 -14.04 1.51 10.39
N VAL A 89 -12.80 2.02 10.32
CA VAL A 89 -11.78 1.70 11.33
C VAL A 89 -12.18 2.25 12.70
N ALA A 90 -12.71 3.47 12.77
CA ALA A 90 -13.20 4.05 14.01
C ALA A 90 -14.37 3.26 14.61
N ALA A 91 -15.29 2.75 13.78
CA ALA A 91 -16.38 1.88 14.22
C ALA A 91 -15.85 0.56 14.78
N ALA A 92 -14.88 -0.06 14.12
CA ALA A 92 -14.24 -1.29 14.60
C ALA A 92 -13.51 -1.08 15.94
N VAL A 93 -12.78 0.05 16.09
CA VAL A 93 -12.15 0.43 17.36
C VAL A 93 -13.20 0.58 18.46
N ARG A 94 -14.28 1.35 18.22
CA ARG A 94 -15.33 1.54 19.24
C ARG A 94 -15.98 0.23 19.68
N ALA A 95 -16.14 -0.72 18.76
CA ALA A 95 -16.72 -2.02 19.05
C ALA A 95 -15.76 -2.98 19.77
N GLY A 96 -14.46 -2.94 19.43
CA GLY A 96 -13.49 -3.93 19.89
C GLY A 96 -12.55 -3.46 21.01
N LYS A 97 -12.35 -2.15 21.19
CA LYS A 97 -11.36 -1.61 22.12
C LYS A 97 -11.79 -1.78 23.58
N PRO A 98 -11.02 -2.49 24.42
CA PRO A 98 -11.26 -2.55 25.86
C PRO A 98 -11.26 -1.16 26.51
N ALA A 99 -12.01 -0.99 27.60
CA ALA A 99 -12.00 0.27 28.37
C ALA A 99 -10.65 0.53 29.07
N SER A 100 -9.87 -0.52 29.33
CA SER A 100 -8.50 -0.43 29.87
C SER A 100 -7.55 0.30 28.93
N ASP A 101 -7.73 0.11 27.62
CA ASP A 101 -6.78 0.59 26.62
C ASP A 101 -7.00 2.09 26.39
N ARG A 102 -5.99 2.89 26.73
CA ARG A 102 -6.08 4.36 26.73
C ARG A 102 -5.70 4.99 25.40
N ARG A 103 -5.11 4.22 24.50
CA ARG A 103 -4.67 4.65 23.16
C ARG A 103 -4.81 3.52 22.14
N VAL A 104 -4.75 3.90 20.87
CA VAL A 104 -4.75 2.98 19.72
C VAL A 104 -3.41 3.08 19.01
N HIS A 105 -2.88 1.95 18.55
CA HIS A 105 -1.70 1.92 17.68
C HIS A 105 -2.07 1.37 16.30
N LEU A 106 -1.79 2.15 15.25
CA LEU A 106 -1.88 1.69 13.87
C LEU A 106 -0.55 1.09 13.41
N ALA A 107 -0.41 -0.24 13.56
CA ALA A 107 0.72 -1.02 13.08
C ALA A 107 0.63 -1.22 11.56
N GLY A 108 1.00 -0.18 10.83
CA GLY A 108 1.08 -0.15 9.36
C GLY A 108 2.10 0.89 8.91
N SER A 109 2.61 0.77 7.68
CA SER A 109 3.58 1.73 7.14
C SER A 109 2.97 3.12 6.97
N TRP A 110 3.71 4.16 7.31
CA TRP A 110 3.31 5.57 7.08
C TRP A 110 2.01 6.00 7.78
N THR A 111 1.53 5.29 8.80
CA THR A 111 0.27 5.65 9.47
C THR A 111 0.37 6.97 10.25
N ALA A 112 1.57 7.35 10.69
CA ALA A 112 1.84 8.58 11.44
C ALA A 112 2.60 9.65 10.63
N ALA A 113 2.77 9.48 9.32
CA ALA A 113 3.51 10.43 8.50
C ALA A 113 2.98 10.53 7.07
N ARG A 114 3.13 11.70 6.46
CA ARG A 114 2.87 11.91 5.03
C ARG A 114 4.12 12.36 4.29
N PRO A 115 4.33 11.88 3.05
CA PRO A 115 5.31 12.40 2.10
C PRO A 115 5.43 13.92 2.00
N ASP A 116 4.28 14.60 1.98
CA ASP A 116 4.16 16.04 1.83
C ASP A 116 4.40 16.81 3.14
N GLY A 117 4.66 16.11 4.25
CA GLY A 117 4.81 16.69 5.58
C GLY A 117 3.50 17.18 6.21
N SER A 118 2.35 16.91 5.59
CA SER A 118 1.05 17.27 6.15
C SER A 118 0.79 16.53 7.46
N GLY A 119 0.21 17.25 8.42
CA GLY A 119 -0.27 16.68 9.69
C GLY A 119 -1.54 15.83 9.56
N ASP A 120 -2.16 15.79 8.38
CA ASP A 120 -3.38 15.01 8.10
C ASP A 120 -3.09 13.52 7.87
N THR A 121 -2.44 12.88 8.85
CA THR A 121 -2.03 11.47 8.79
C THR A 121 -3.20 10.53 9.04
N LEU A 122 -3.04 9.23 8.75
CA LEU A 122 -4.04 8.22 9.08
C LEU A 122 -4.31 8.16 10.60
N ALA A 123 -3.26 8.20 11.41
CA ALA A 123 -3.36 8.25 12.86
C ALA A 123 -4.11 9.50 13.34
N HIS A 124 -3.78 10.68 12.79
CA HIS A 124 -4.47 11.92 13.14
C HIS A 124 -5.97 11.86 12.80
N ARG A 125 -6.31 11.48 11.55
CA ARG A 125 -7.71 11.36 11.10
C ARG A 125 -8.50 10.35 11.95
N LEU A 126 -7.88 9.23 12.32
CA LEU A 126 -8.51 8.25 13.18
C LEU A 126 -8.72 8.78 14.61
N SER A 127 -7.75 9.53 15.15
CA SER A 127 -7.88 10.16 16.47
C SER A 127 -9.05 11.14 16.51
N VAL A 128 -9.20 11.97 15.47
CA VAL A 128 -10.35 12.88 15.31
C VAL A 128 -11.66 12.09 15.24
N ALA A 129 -11.69 11.02 14.44
CA ALA A 129 -12.87 10.17 14.31
C ALA A 129 -13.22 9.39 15.59
N LEU A 130 -12.30 9.29 16.54
CA LEU A 130 -12.46 8.69 17.87
C LEU A 130 -12.60 9.75 18.97
N GLU A 131 -13.01 10.97 18.64
CA GLU A 131 -13.29 12.03 19.62
C GLU A 131 -12.07 12.38 20.50
N GLY A 132 -10.87 12.32 19.91
CA GLY A 132 -9.62 12.71 20.55
C GLY A 132 -8.93 11.61 21.35
N VAL A 133 -9.39 10.35 21.27
CA VAL A 133 -8.60 9.21 21.75
C VAL A 133 -7.22 9.24 21.07
N PRO A 134 -6.11 9.14 21.82
CA PRO A 134 -4.78 9.15 21.23
C PRO A 134 -4.59 7.97 20.28
N VAL A 135 -4.14 8.28 19.06
CA VAL A 135 -3.75 7.30 18.06
C VAL A 135 -2.32 7.58 17.65
N ASP A 136 -1.44 6.60 17.82
CA ASP A 136 -0.08 6.64 17.29
C ASP A 136 0.07 5.62 16.14
N GLY A 137 1.23 5.63 15.49
CA GLY A 137 1.47 4.85 14.28
C GLY A 137 2.94 4.88 13.86
N SER A 138 3.22 4.37 12.67
CA SER A 138 4.57 4.26 12.14
C SER A 138 4.91 5.41 11.21
N ASP A 139 6.15 5.85 11.30
CA ASP A 139 6.74 6.82 10.39
C ASP A 139 7.76 6.13 9.48
N GLY A 140 7.35 5.83 8.25
CA GLY A 140 8.13 5.10 7.26
C GLY A 140 7.58 3.70 6.95
N PHE A 141 8.36 2.95 6.17
CA PHE A 141 8.07 1.56 5.85
C PHE A 141 8.29 0.67 7.07
N LEU A 142 7.24 -0.01 7.52
CA LEU A 142 7.23 -0.82 8.73
C LEU A 142 7.89 -2.18 8.50
N TRP A 143 8.83 -2.51 9.38
CA TRP A 143 9.40 -3.83 9.57
C TRP A 143 8.88 -4.43 10.87
N LEU A 144 8.60 -5.72 10.84
CA LEU A 144 8.18 -6.49 12.00
C LEU A 144 9.14 -7.65 12.22
N SER A 145 9.63 -7.77 13.45
CA SER A 145 10.35 -8.98 13.86
C SER A 145 9.37 -10.11 14.17
N PRO A 146 9.84 -11.37 14.20
CA PRO A 146 9.01 -12.51 14.62
C PRO A 146 8.45 -12.39 16.05
N SER A 147 9.06 -11.55 16.89
CA SER A 147 8.60 -11.27 18.25
C SER A 147 7.64 -10.06 18.34
N GLY A 148 7.18 -9.53 17.20
CA GLY A 148 6.35 -8.33 17.15
C GLY A 148 7.11 -7.02 17.38
N ALA A 149 8.45 -7.01 17.40
CA ALA A 149 9.17 -5.74 17.52
C ALA A 149 9.04 -4.93 16.23
N MET A 150 8.80 -3.63 16.36
CA MET A 150 8.59 -2.72 15.24
C MET A 150 9.82 -1.83 15.01
N ARG A 151 10.18 -1.62 13.75
CA ARG A 151 11.10 -0.54 13.33
C ARG A 151 10.68 -0.03 11.96
N THR A 152 11.10 1.19 11.60
CA THR A 152 10.79 1.76 10.29
C THR A 152 12.04 2.12 9.51
N THR A 153 11.87 2.20 8.19
CA THR A 153 12.88 2.73 7.25
C THR A 153 12.25 3.74 6.30
N ARG A 154 13.05 4.65 5.74
CA ARG A 154 12.62 5.66 4.77
C ARG A 154 13.48 5.64 3.50
N GLN A 155 13.70 4.44 2.96
CA GLN A 155 14.51 4.24 1.77
C GLN A 155 13.83 4.83 0.53
N ALA A 156 14.58 5.54 -0.31
CA ALA A 156 14.11 5.97 -1.63
C ALA A 156 14.09 4.80 -2.63
N PHE A 157 15.06 3.90 -2.51
CA PHE A 157 15.16 2.72 -3.38
C PHE A 157 15.26 1.44 -2.58
N SER A 158 14.53 0.43 -3.01
CA SER A 158 14.57 -0.91 -2.44
C SER A 158 15.10 -1.90 -3.47
N VAL A 159 16.18 -2.59 -3.15
CA VAL A 159 16.74 -3.66 -3.99
C VAL A 159 16.29 -4.99 -3.40
N TRP A 160 15.59 -5.78 -4.19
CA TRP A 160 15.09 -7.09 -3.80
C TRP A 160 15.01 -8.00 -5.02
N ARG A 161 15.02 -9.31 -4.78
CA ARG A 161 14.91 -10.31 -5.85
C ARG A 161 13.48 -10.35 -6.35
N SER A 162 13.27 -10.19 -7.65
CA SER A 162 11.95 -10.38 -8.25
C SER A 162 11.44 -11.80 -8.00
N GLY A 163 10.22 -11.89 -7.51
CA GLY A 163 9.50 -13.14 -7.30
C GLY A 163 8.50 -13.01 -6.15
N PRO A 164 7.98 -14.15 -5.66
CA PRO A 164 7.26 -14.20 -4.40
C PRO A 164 8.17 -13.74 -3.25
N TYR A 165 7.70 -12.77 -2.46
CA TYR A 165 8.45 -12.31 -1.30
C TYR A 165 8.45 -13.38 -0.19
N SER A 166 9.64 -13.80 0.23
CA SER A 166 9.85 -14.70 1.35
C SER A 166 11.04 -14.25 2.19
N VAL A 167 10.99 -14.52 3.49
CA VAL A 167 12.04 -14.22 4.46
C VAL A 167 12.58 -15.52 5.06
N ALA A 168 13.81 -15.50 5.56
CA ALA A 168 14.33 -16.65 6.30
C ALA A 168 13.60 -16.73 7.65
N ARG A 169 13.43 -17.94 8.18
CA ARG A 169 12.83 -18.13 9.49
C ARG A 169 13.62 -17.36 10.56
N GLY A 170 12.92 -16.54 11.34
CA GLY A 170 13.55 -15.74 12.40
C GLY A 170 13.96 -14.32 11.96
N GLU A 171 13.86 -13.98 10.67
CA GLU A 171 14.18 -12.65 10.17
C GLU A 171 12.98 -11.70 10.16
N ASP A 172 13.28 -10.40 10.15
CA ASP A 172 12.26 -9.36 10.04
C ASP A 172 11.57 -9.40 8.67
N VAL A 173 10.26 -9.17 8.67
CA VAL A 173 9.47 -8.98 7.45
C VAL A 173 9.22 -7.49 7.19
N LEU A 174 9.47 -7.06 5.96
CA LEU A 174 9.06 -5.74 5.49
C LEU A 174 7.60 -5.80 5.07
N MET A 175 6.72 -5.35 5.96
CA MET A 175 5.27 -5.44 5.82
C MET A 175 4.72 -4.92 4.48
N PRO A 176 5.12 -3.74 3.96
CA PRO A 176 4.57 -3.21 2.71
C PRO A 176 5.06 -3.98 1.46
N LEU A 177 6.19 -4.69 1.52
CA LEU A 177 6.66 -5.49 0.39
C LEU A 177 5.79 -6.74 0.17
N VAL A 178 4.97 -7.15 1.13
CA VAL A 178 4.06 -8.30 0.96
C VAL A 178 3.11 -8.09 -0.23
N PRO A 179 2.29 -7.03 -0.27
CA PRO A 179 1.56 -6.65 -1.49
C PRO A 179 2.47 -5.94 -2.51
N GLY A 180 3.52 -5.24 -2.08
CA GLY A 180 4.48 -4.57 -2.96
C GLY A 180 5.09 -5.51 -4.00
N ALA A 181 5.32 -6.77 -3.63
CA ALA A 181 5.87 -7.77 -4.53
C ALA A 181 4.93 -8.17 -5.68
N MET A 182 3.63 -7.93 -5.53
CA MET A 182 2.64 -8.22 -6.56
C MET A 182 2.62 -7.17 -7.68
N ALA A 183 3.13 -5.97 -7.42
CA ALA A 183 3.15 -4.86 -8.38
C ALA A 183 3.89 -5.21 -9.69
N GLN A 184 4.95 -6.03 -9.62
CA GLN A 184 5.73 -6.44 -10.80
C GLN A 184 4.97 -7.40 -11.74
N PHE A 185 3.88 -8.01 -11.27
CA PHE A 185 3.12 -9.01 -12.01
C PHE A 185 1.83 -8.47 -12.62
N GLU A 186 1.57 -7.16 -12.56
CA GLU A 186 0.34 -6.53 -13.04
C GLU A 186 -0.02 -6.97 -14.48
N ASP A 187 0.93 -6.89 -15.40
CA ASP A 187 0.70 -7.23 -16.81
C ASP A 187 0.49 -8.73 -17.03
N GLN A 188 1.16 -9.57 -16.25
CA GLN A 188 0.92 -11.00 -16.27
C GLN A 188 -0.48 -11.31 -15.77
N PHE A 189 -0.89 -10.76 -14.61
CA PHE A 189 -2.24 -10.93 -14.09
C PHE A 189 -3.30 -10.49 -15.09
N ALA A 190 -3.09 -9.36 -15.76
CA ALA A 190 -4.01 -8.91 -16.78
C ALA A 190 -4.06 -9.80 -18.02
N GLY A 191 -2.90 -10.30 -18.48
CA GLY A 191 -2.82 -11.27 -19.58
C GLY A 191 -3.55 -12.58 -19.26
N ASP A 192 -3.49 -13.01 -18.00
CA ASP A 192 -4.16 -14.19 -17.48
C ASP A 192 -5.65 -13.95 -17.14
N ASN A 193 -6.19 -12.76 -17.43
CA ASN A 193 -7.53 -12.31 -17.05
C ASN A 193 -7.82 -12.41 -15.54
N ASN A 194 -6.78 -12.26 -14.72
CA ASN A 194 -6.83 -12.29 -13.26
C ASN A 194 -7.04 -10.88 -12.68
N ALA A 195 -8.29 -10.43 -12.66
CA ALA A 195 -8.64 -9.11 -12.13
C ALA A 195 -8.28 -8.93 -10.64
N ALA A 196 -8.33 -9.99 -9.83
CA ALA A 196 -7.93 -9.96 -8.43
C ALA A 196 -6.41 -9.74 -8.27
N GLY A 197 -5.60 -10.36 -9.13
CA GLY A 197 -4.15 -10.10 -9.18
C GLY A 197 -3.83 -8.65 -9.54
N VAL A 198 -4.58 -8.05 -10.48
CA VAL A 198 -4.42 -6.63 -10.83
C VAL A 198 -4.79 -5.72 -9.63
N VAL A 199 -5.81 -6.07 -8.83
CA VAL A 199 -6.10 -5.36 -7.57
C VAL A 199 -4.90 -5.44 -6.62
N GLN A 200 -4.31 -6.62 -6.44
CA GLN A 200 -3.14 -6.80 -5.56
C GLN A 200 -1.92 -5.99 -6.04
N ALA A 201 -1.70 -5.92 -7.36
CA ALA A 201 -0.68 -5.05 -7.94
C ALA A 201 -0.96 -3.57 -7.63
N GLY A 202 -2.22 -3.13 -7.74
CA GLY A 202 -2.67 -1.79 -7.35
C GLY A 202 -2.35 -1.43 -5.89
N ILE A 203 -2.61 -2.36 -4.96
CA ILE A 203 -2.25 -2.19 -3.55
C ILE A 203 -0.73 -2.08 -3.41
N GLY A 204 0.05 -2.92 -4.10
CA GLY A 204 1.50 -2.84 -4.11
C GLY A 204 2.05 -1.49 -4.60
N PHE A 205 1.43 -0.91 -5.62
CA PHE A 205 1.78 0.44 -6.08
C PHE A 205 1.48 1.50 -5.01
N ASP A 206 0.39 1.38 -4.26
CA ASP A 206 0.02 2.34 -3.22
C ASP A 206 0.90 2.24 -1.98
N VAL A 207 1.05 1.04 -1.41
CA VAL A 207 1.63 0.85 -0.07
C VAL A 207 3.16 0.72 -0.07
N PHE A 208 3.76 0.24 -1.16
CA PHE A 208 5.21 0.03 -1.24
C PHE A 208 5.89 1.01 -2.19
N MET A 209 5.35 1.19 -3.39
CA MET A 209 5.93 2.11 -4.38
C MET A 209 5.53 3.57 -4.13
N LEU A 210 4.57 3.80 -3.22
CA LEU A 210 4.00 5.12 -2.89
C LEU A 210 3.53 5.89 -4.13
N CYS A 211 2.96 5.16 -5.09
CA CYS A 211 2.58 5.66 -6.40
C CYS A 211 1.07 5.59 -6.60
N HIS A 212 0.36 6.53 -5.97
CA HIS A 212 -1.11 6.51 -5.91
C HIS A 212 -1.79 6.62 -7.29
N GLU A 213 -1.20 7.31 -8.26
CA GLU A 213 -1.76 7.38 -9.62
C GLU A 213 -1.67 6.04 -10.34
N ARG A 214 -0.57 5.31 -10.14
CA ARG A 214 -0.42 3.97 -10.69
C ARG A 214 -1.33 2.97 -9.99
N ALA A 215 -1.54 3.12 -8.69
CA ALA A 215 -2.54 2.35 -7.94
C ALA A 215 -3.95 2.57 -8.50
N LEU A 216 -4.35 3.83 -8.70
CA LEU A 216 -5.63 4.18 -9.32
C LEU A 216 -5.79 3.54 -10.70
N ALA A 217 -4.80 3.68 -11.58
CA ALA A 217 -4.82 3.08 -12.92
C ALA A 217 -5.00 1.56 -12.87
N ALA A 218 -4.33 0.88 -11.95
CA ALA A 218 -4.48 -0.56 -11.75
C ALA A 218 -5.89 -0.93 -11.24
N PHE A 219 -6.46 -0.18 -10.30
CA PHE A 219 -7.82 -0.42 -9.82
C PHE A 219 -8.87 -0.21 -10.92
N GLU A 220 -8.74 0.84 -11.73
CA GLU A 220 -9.62 1.06 -12.88
C GLU A 220 -9.46 -0.04 -13.95
N ARG A 221 -8.24 -0.55 -14.16
CA ARG A 221 -7.98 -1.69 -15.05
C ARG A 221 -8.68 -2.94 -14.52
N ALA A 222 -8.52 -3.27 -13.24
CA ALA A 222 -9.21 -4.38 -12.60
C ALA A 222 -10.74 -4.24 -12.68
N ALA A 223 -11.27 -3.03 -12.50
CA ALA A 223 -12.69 -2.73 -12.64
C ALA A 223 -13.21 -3.02 -14.05
N ARG A 224 -12.47 -2.61 -15.09
CA ARG A 224 -12.78 -2.93 -16.50
C ARG A 224 -12.72 -4.42 -16.81
N MET A 225 -11.97 -5.20 -16.02
CA MET A 225 -11.93 -6.66 -16.06
C MET A 225 -13.04 -7.32 -15.21
N GLY A 226 -13.95 -6.54 -14.61
CA GLY A 226 -15.08 -7.04 -13.83
C GLY A 226 -14.81 -7.18 -12.33
N SER A 227 -13.72 -6.63 -11.79
CA SER A 227 -13.48 -6.62 -10.34
C SER A 227 -14.35 -5.59 -9.62
N ALA A 228 -15.25 -6.07 -8.75
CA ALA A 228 -16.05 -5.22 -7.86
C ALA A 228 -15.15 -4.40 -6.91
N ILE A 229 -14.12 -5.03 -6.35
CA ILE A 229 -13.13 -4.38 -5.45
C ILE A 229 -12.33 -3.31 -6.20
N GLY A 230 -11.89 -3.62 -7.44
CA GLY A 230 -11.20 -2.64 -8.28
C GLY A 230 -12.06 -1.40 -8.55
N ALA A 231 -13.34 -1.60 -8.88
CA ALA A 231 -14.28 -0.51 -9.10
C ALA A 231 -14.53 0.30 -7.81
N TYR A 232 -14.67 -0.37 -6.66
CA TYR A 232 -14.86 0.30 -5.37
C TYR A 232 -13.65 1.15 -4.99
N ASN A 233 -12.45 0.58 -5.08
CA ASN A 233 -11.21 1.27 -4.76
C ASN A 233 -10.99 2.48 -5.67
N ALA A 234 -11.16 2.32 -6.99
CA ALA A 234 -11.07 3.44 -7.92
C ALA A 234 -12.06 4.56 -7.59
N GLY A 235 -13.31 4.20 -7.27
CA GLY A 235 -14.34 5.15 -6.87
C GLY A 235 -13.99 5.94 -5.62
N LEU A 236 -13.46 5.28 -4.57
CA LEU A 236 -13.02 5.96 -3.36
C LEU A 236 -11.83 6.89 -3.60
N ILE A 237 -10.86 6.49 -4.42
CA ILE A 237 -9.71 7.36 -4.73
C ILE A 237 -10.15 8.63 -5.45
N HIS A 238 -11.08 8.53 -6.41
CA HIS A 238 -11.64 9.71 -7.07
C HIS A 238 -12.40 10.61 -6.08
N ALA A 239 -13.17 10.02 -5.18
CA ALA A 239 -13.91 10.75 -4.15
C ALA A 239 -12.97 11.49 -3.18
N GLU A 240 -11.87 10.87 -2.75
CA GLU A 240 -10.83 11.48 -1.90
C GLU A 240 -10.18 12.70 -2.55
N LYS A 241 -10.08 12.73 -3.89
CA LYS A 241 -9.60 13.88 -4.66
C LYS A 241 -10.65 14.99 -4.83
N GLY A 242 -11.85 14.81 -4.28
CA GLY A 242 -13.00 15.70 -4.48
C GLY A 242 -13.66 15.59 -5.85
N ASP A 243 -13.31 14.56 -6.64
CA ASP A 243 -13.89 14.33 -7.97
C ASP A 243 -15.08 13.36 -7.89
N SER A 244 -16.20 13.86 -7.34
CA SER A 244 -17.44 13.09 -7.24
C SER A 244 -17.99 12.66 -8.61
N VAL A 245 -17.67 13.42 -9.68
CA VAL A 245 -18.10 13.12 -11.05
C VAL A 245 -17.44 11.85 -11.56
N SER A 246 -16.12 11.72 -11.35
CA SER A 246 -15.39 10.50 -11.70
C SER A 246 -15.66 9.36 -10.72
N ALA A 247 -15.86 9.64 -9.43
CA ALA A 247 -16.10 8.62 -8.41
C ALA A 247 -17.41 7.84 -8.63
N LYS A 248 -18.50 8.56 -8.93
CA LYS A 248 -19.85 8.00 -9.04
C LYS A 248 -19.97 6.80 -10.00
N PRO A 249 -19.53 6.86 -11.27
CA PRO A 249 -19.65 5.73 -12.19
C PRO A 249 -18.87 4.50 -11.72
N TRP A 250 -17.73 4.67 -11.06
CA TRP A 250 -16.95 3.56 -10.49
C TRP A 250 -17.67 2.89 -9.33
N LEU A 251 -18.19 3.66 -8.37
CA LEU A 251 -18.94 3.10 -7.24
C LEU A 251 -20.27 2.46 -7.71
N GLN A 252 -20.94 3.04 -8.72
CA GLN A 252 -22.10 2.40 -9.34
C GLN A 252 -21.74 1.08 -10.03
N LEU A 253 -20.59 0.99 -10.69
CA LEU A 253 -20.10 -0.26 -11.25
C LEU A 253 -19.80 -1.27 -10.15
N ALA A 254 -19.13 -0.87 -9.08
CA ALA A 254 -18.84 -1.72 -7.93
C ALA A 254 -20.12 -2.31 -7.32
N ALA A 255 -21.14 -1.48 -7.09
CA ALA A 255 -22.44 -1.92 -6.58
C ALA A 255 -23.12 -2.92 -7.54
N ARG A 256 -23.10 -2.66 -8.86
CA ARG A 256 -23.65 -3.61 -9.86
C ARG A 256 -22.90 -4.95 -9.89
N LEU A 257 -21.60 -4.94 -9.59
CA LEU A 257 -20.78 -6.13 -9.48
C LEU A 257 -20.87 -6.81 -8.11
N GLY A 258 -21.72 -6.32 -7.21
CA GLY A 258 -21.99 -6.93 -5.91
C GLY A 258 -21.16 -6.41 -4.74
N GLU A 259 -20.43 -5.30 -4.89
CA GLU A 259 -19.73 -4.69 -3.75
C GLU A 259 -20.70 -3.92 -2.87
N ALA A 260 -21.06 -4.50 -1.73
CA ALA A 260 -22.04 -3.94 -0.80
C ALA A 260 -21.61 -2.57 -0.25
N LYS A 261 -20.31 -2.38 0.05
CA LYS A 261 -19.79 -1.11 0.60
C LYS A 261 -19.91 0.06 -0.37
N ALA A 262 -20.09 -0.22 -1.66
CA ALA A 262 -20.23 0.82 -2.68
C ALA A 262 -21.55 1.60 -2.57
N VAL A 263 -22.59 1.01 -1.99
CA VAL A 263 -23.88 1.69 -1.76
C VAL A 263 -23.70 2.82 -0.74
N ASP A 264 -23.14 2.50 0.42
CA ASP A 264 -22.85 3.50 1.47
C ASP A 264 -21.88 4.59 0.95
N ALA A 265 -20.91 4.21 0.11
CA ALA A 265 -20.00 5.17 -0.50
C ALA A 265 -20.71 6.12 -1.47
N LEU A 266 -21.70 5.65 -2.24
CA LEU A 266 -22.50 6.48 -3.13
C LEU A 266 -23.41 7.45 -2.39
N GLU A 267 -23.94 7.06 -1.23
CA GLU A 267 -24.74 7.94 -0.39
C GLU A 267 -23.92 9.11 0.14
N ARG A 268 -22.66 8.87 0.52
CA ARG A 268 -21.72 9.92 0.97
C ARG A 268 -21.28 10.90 -0.12
N LEU A 269 -21.51 10.59 -1.40
CA LEU A 269 -21.18 11.47 -2.52
C LEU A 269 -22.27 12.49 -2.87
N GLN A 270 -23.46 12.37 -2.28
CA GLN A 270 -24.64 13.22 -2.54
C GLN A 270 -24.63 14.46 -1.67
#